data_AF-A0A936L0G3-F1
#
_entry.id   AF-A0A936L0G3-F1
#
_cell.length_a   1.000
_cell.length_b   1.000
_cell.length_c   1.000
_cell.angle_alpha   90.00
_cell.angle_beta   90.00
_cell.angle_gamma   90.00
#
_symmetry.space_group_name_H-M   'P 1'
#
loop_
_entity.id
_entity.type
_entity.pdbx_description
1 polymer ?
#
loop_
_entity_poly.entity_id
_entity_poly.type
_entity_poly.pdbx_seq_one_letter_code
_entity_poly.pdbx_strand_id
1 'polypeptide(L)'
;MYIRVILFFAAILVIFSHFYFGFKSVIPSNSIARYNFLWLIILLVFLSGMIGMVVFFMKGIGEQNILVNVILLVNFLIVIPVAIMSIFMLSLDFIRLISSFILWIGQHRPMFPMVAAPIIIYKSIAYIGLLFAVLVLWGGTFGKYWFKVHEQHLYFNDLPKEFEGFKIVQISDIHTGKY
;
A
#
# COMPACT_ATOMS: atom_id res chain seq x y z
N MET A 1 21.17 13.64 -1.14
CA MET A 1 20.45 12.54 -0.46
C MET A 1 19.26 13.06 0.35
N TYR A 2 19.46 13.99 1.29
CA TYR A 2 18.42 14.50 2.19
C TYR A 2 17.21 15.14 1.50
N ILE A 3 17.42 15.92 0.41
CA ILE A 3 16.31 16.56 -0.30
C ILE A 3 15.30 15.55 -0.88
N ARG A 4 15.78 14.39 -1.35
CA ARG A 4 14.90 13.34 -1.90
C ARG A 4 14.04 12.71 -0.80
N VAL A 5 14.61 12.52 0.39
CA VAL A 5 13.90 11.99 1.56
C VAL A 5 12.84 12.97 2.05
N ILE A 6 13.18 14.26 2.12
CA ILE A 6 12.21 15.32 2.48
C ILE A 6 11.06 15.37 1.47
N LEU A 7 11.35 15.35 0.16
CA LEU A 7 10.33 15.33 -0.89
C LEU A 7 9.43 14.10 -0.80
N PHE A 8 10.00 12.93 -0.52
CA PHE A 8 9.24 11.70 -0.31
C PHE A 8 8.27 11.82 0.88
N PHE A 9 8.73 12.32 2.02
CA PHE A 9 7.86 12.55 3.18
C PHE A 9 6.78 13.60 2.92
N ALA A 10 7.13 14.69 2.24
CA ALA A 10 6.16 15.71 1.85
C ALA A 10 5.07 15.13 0.95
N ALA A 11 5.43 14.31 -0.04
CA ALA A 11 4.47 13.64 -0.91
C ALA A 11 3.51 12.73 -0.14
N ILE A 12 4.02 11.94 0.81
CA ILE A 12 3.16 11.10 1.66
C ILE A 12 2.23 11.94 2.53
N LEU A 13 2.71 13.03 3.13
CA LEU A 13 1.87 13.91 3.94
C LEU A 13 0.75 14.56 3.12
N VAL A 14 1.02 14.91 1.86
CA VAL A 14 -0.01 15.39 0.92
C VAL A 14 -1.06 14.31 0.68
N ILE A 15 -0.65 13.07 0.39
CA ILE A 15 -1.56 11.93 0.20
C ILE A 15 -2.42 11.70 1.45
N PHE A 16 -1.80 11.70 2.63
CA PHE A 16 -2.51 11.53 3.90
C PHE A 16 -3.52 12.66 4.15
N SER A 17 -3.12 13.90 3.87
CA SER A 17 -4.00 15.06 4.04
C SER A 17 -5.20 14.99 3.09
N HIS A 18 -4.95 14.64 1.82
CA HIS A 18 -6.00 14.43 0.82
C HIS A 18 -6.99 13.35 1.27
N PHE A 19 -6.49 12.20 1.70
CA PHE A 19 -7.31 11.10 2.21
C PHE A 19 -8.16 11.55 3.41
N TYR A 20 -7.54 12.24 4.38
CA TYR A 20 -8.22 12.74 5.56
C TYR A 20 -9.40 13.66 5.20
N PHE A 21 -9.17 14.68 4.38
CA PHE A 21 -10.24 15.62 4.02
C PHE A 21 -11.35 14.94 3.21
N GLY A 22 -10.98 14.07 2.28
CA GLY A 22 -11.96 13.39 1.44
C GLY A 22 -12.85 12.43 2.24
N PHE A 23 -12.30 11.62 3.16
CA PHE A 23 -13.12 10.75 4.00
C PHE A 23 -13.88 11.50 5.09
N LYS A 24 -13.32 12.58 5.66
CA LYS A 24 -14.03 13.43 6.63
C LYS A 24 -15.38 13.93 6.11
N SER A 25 -15.48 14.18 4.80
CA SER A 25 -16.71 14.67 4.16
C SER A 25 -17.91 13.72 4.28
N VAL A 26 -17.67 12.41 4.48
CA VAL A 26 -18.73 11.39 4.62
C VAL A 26 -18.92 10.92 6.06
N ILE A 27 -18.16 11.47 7.02
CA ILE A 27 -18.30 11.13 8.44
C ILE A 27 -19.44 11.95 9.06
N PRO A 28 -20.39 11.32 9.77
CA PRO A 28 -21.45 12.03 10.48
C PRO A 28 -20.91 13.05 11.48
N SER A 29 -21.61 14.18 11.65
CA SER A 29 -21.16 15.31 12.48
C SER A 29 -20.84 14.90 13.93
N ASN A 30 -21.65 14.03 14.52
CA ASN A 30 -21.46 13.50 15.88
C ASN A 30 -20.18 12.64 16.03
N SER A 31 -19.60 12.17 14.93
CA SER A 31 -18.45 11.26 14.89
C SER A 31 -17.15 11.94 14.45
N ILE A 32 -17.19 13.21 14.04
CA ILE A 32 -16.02 13.94 13.53
C ILE A 32 -14.90 14.04 14.57
N ALA A 33 -15.22 14.29 15.85
CA ALA A 33 -14.21 14.36 16.91
C ALA A 33 -13.47 13.02 17.07
N ARG A 34 -14.22 11.91 17.09
CA ARG A 34 -13.66 10.55 17.14
C ARG A 34 -12.82 10.25 15.91
N TYR A 35 -13.28 10.62 14.71
CA TYR A 35 -12.53 10.46 13.47
C TYR A 35 -11.20 11.21 13.50
N ASN A 36 -11.21 12.49 13.91
CA ASN A 36 -9.98 13.30 14.03
C ASN A 36 -8.99 12.68 15.02
N PHE A 37 -9.49 12.20 16.16
CA PHE A 37 -8.66 11.56 17.18
C PHE A 37 -8.01 10.26 16.65
N LEU A 38 -8.79 9.39 16.00
CA LEU A 38 -8.27 8.17 15.39
C LEU A 38 -7.25 8.46 14.29
N TRP A 39 -7.51 9.48 13.46
CA TRP A 39 -6.58 9.89 12.41
C TRP A 39 -5.27 10.44 12.99
N LEU A 40 -5.33 11.20 14.08
CA LEU A 40 -4.14 11.67 14.78
C LEU A 40 -3.30 10.49 15.29
N ILE A 41 -3.92 9.47 15.88
CA ILE A 41 -3.22 8.25 16.31
C ILE A 41 -2.53 7.57 15.12
N ILE A 42 -3.24 7.38 14.01
CA ILE A 42 -2.68 6.79 12.78
C ILE A 42 -1.46 7.59 12.29
N LEU A 43 -1.57 8.92 12.27
CA LEU A 43 -0.49 9.80 11.84
C LEU A 43 0.72 9.70 12.78
N LEU A 44 0.51 9.66 14.09
CA LEU A 44 1.59 9.52 15.07
C LEU A 44 2.28 8.15 15.00
N VAL A 45 1.52 7.07 14.83
CA VAL A 45 2.07 5.71 14.61
C VAL A 45 2.89 5.66 13.33
N PHE A 46 2.39 6.27 12.25
CA PHE A 46 3.11 6.36 10.98
C PHE A 46 4.43 7.16 11.12
N LEU A 47 4.37 8.36 11.69
CA LEU A 47 5.54 9.23 11.86
C LEU A 47 6.58 8.62 12.80
N SER A 48 6.15 8.05 13.94
CA SER A 48 7.06 7.37 14.86
C SER A 48 7.75 6.18 14.22
N GLY A 49 7.01 5.37 13.44
CA GLY A 49 7.59 4.25 12.71
C GLY A 49 8.56 4.69 11.61
N MET A 50 8.27 5.78 10.90
CA MET A 50 9.19 6.38 9.92
C MET A 50 10.48 6.91 10.56
N ILE A 51 10.38 7.62 11.69
CA ILE A 51 11.56 8.04 12.46
C ILE A 51 12.35 6.81 12.91
N GLY A 52 11.66 5.78 13.41
CA GLY A 52 12.26 4.50 13.77
C GLY A 52 13.07 3.91 12.62
N MET A 53 12.48 3.81 11.42
CA MET A 53 13.18 3.30 10.23
C MET A 53 14.43 4.10 9.89
N VAL A 54 14.34 5.44 9.88
CA VAL A 54 15.50 6.30 9.61
C VAL A 54 16.61 6.04 10.63
N VAL A 55 16.26 5.94 11.92
CA VAL A 55 17.23 5.66 13.00
C VAL A 55 17.85 4.27 12.86
N PHE A 56 17.05 3.23 12.59
CA PHE A 56 17.56 1.86 12.42
C PHE A 56 18.47 1.74 11.21
N PHE A 57 18.10 2.35 10.09
CA PHE A 57 18.92 2.39 8.88
C PHE A 57 20.23 3.14 9.11
N MET A 58 20.20 4.29 9.78
CA MET A 58 21.41 5.04 10.16
C MET A 58 22.34 4.26 11.09
N LYS A 59 21.80 3.39 11.94
CA LYS A 59 22.57 2.52 12.84
C LYS A 59 23.09 1.24 12.17
N GLY A 60 22.80 1.02 10.88
CA GLY A 60 23.14 -0.22 10.18
C GLY A 60 22.39 -1.45 10.73
N ILE A 61 21.31 -1.25 11.48
CA ILE A 61 20.48 -2.35 11.98
C ILE A 61 19.57 -2.78 10.84
N GLY A 62 19.94 -3.89 10.19
CA GLY A 62 19.26 -4.42 9.01
C GLY A 62 17.98 -5.24 9.29
N GLU A 63 17.44 -5.79 8.21
CA GLU A 63 16.16 -6.52 8.10
C GLU A 63 16.02 -7.78 8.99
N GLN A 64 17.07 -8.20 9.69
CA GLN A 64 17.02 -9.36 10.58
C GLN A 64 16.43 -9.05 11.96
N ASN A 65 16.21 -7.77 12.28
CA ASN A 65 15.62 -7.38 13.54
C ASN A 65 14.08 -7.46 13.47
N ILE A 66 13.48 -8.27 14.36
CA ILE A 66 12.02 -8.44 14.39
C ILE A 66 11.26 -7.14 14.62
N LEU A 67 11.81 -6.23 15.44
CA LEU A 67 11.21 -4.92 15.69
C LEU A 67 11.19 -4.08 14.42
N VAL A 68 12.29 -4.07 13.66
CA VAL A 68 12.38 -3.35 12.37
C VAL A 68 11.36 -3.92 11.39
N ASN A 69 11.22 -5.24 11.32
CA ASN A 69 10.23 -5.90 10.45
C ASN A 69 8.79 -5.59 10.85
N VAL A 70 8.48 -5.54 12.15
CA VAL A 70 7.16 -5.14 12.65
C VAL A 70 6.88 -3.67 12.31
N ILE A 71 7.85 -2.78 12.51
CA ILE A 71 7.71 -1.35 12.18
C ILE A 71 7.47 -1.18 10.67
N LEU A 72 8.22 -1.89 9.81
CA LEU A 72 8.02 -1.91 8.36
C LEU A 72 6.63 -2.39 7.99
N LEU A 73 6.20 -3.53 8.55
CA LEU A 73 4.88 -4.08 8.29
C LEU A 73 3.76 -3.12 8.69
N VAL A 74 3.82 -2.54 9.90
CA VAL A 74 2.80 -1.59 10.38
C VAL A 74 2.74 -0.33 9.49
N ASN A 75 3.89 0.18 9.06
CA ASN A 75 3.91 1.35 8.16
C ASN A 75 3.35 1.05 6.79
N PHE A 76 3.72 -0.10 6.19
CA PHE A 76 3.14 -0.50 4.91
C PHE A 76 1.65 -0.78 5.01
N LEU A 77 1.18 -1.32 6.14
CA LEU A 77 -0.24 -1.54 6.41
C LEU A 77 -1.04 -0.23 6.44
N ILE A 78 -0.42 0.90 6.76
CA ILE A 78 -1.04 2.22 6.72
C ILE A 78 -0.88 2.84 5.33
N VAL A 79 0.35 2.95 4.83
CA VAL A 79 0.66 3.70 3.60
C VAL A 79 0.04 3.07 2.36
N ILE A 80 0.14 1.76 2.18
CA ILE A 80 -0.28 1.12 0.93
C ILE A 80 -1.80 1.26 0.75
N PRO A 81 -2.66 0.90 1.73
CA PRO A 81 -4.10 1.12 1.60
C PRO A 81 -4.46 2.59 1.38
N VAL A 82 -3.85 3.51 2.13
CA VAL A 82 -4.11 4.95 2.00
C VAL A 82 -3.71 5.46 0.61
N ALA A 83 -2.57 5.05 0.09
CA ALA A 83 -2.12 5.43 -1.24
C ALA A 83 -3.06 4.91 -2.34
N ILE A 84 -3.43 3.63 -2.28
CA ILE A 84 -4.38 3.04 -3.25
C ILE A 84 -5.72 3.75 -3.19
N MET A 85 -6.30 3.94 -2.00
CA MET A 85 -7.56 4.67 -1.84
C MET A 85 -7.47 6.10 -2.38
N SER A 86 -6.35 6.78 -2.13
CA SER A 86 -6.13 8.15 -2.61
C SER A 86 -6.06 8.24 -4.14
N ILE A 87 -5.53 7.24 -4.83
CA ILE A 87 -5.54 7.20 -6.31
C ILE A 87 -6.99 7.22 -6.84
N PHE A 88 -7.87 6.42 -6.24
CA PHE A 88 -9.29 6.40 -6.63
C PHE A 88 -10.00 7.71 -6.28
N MET A 89 -9.71 8.29 -5.12
CA MET A 89 -10.27 9.58 -4.71
C MET A 89 -9.84 10.72 -5.64
N LEU A 90 -8.54 10.80 -5.98
CA LEU A 90 -8.01 11.75 -6.95
C LEU A 90 -8.65 11.58 -8.33
N SER A 91 -8.88 10.33 -8.76
CA SER A 91 -9.58 10.05 -10.02
C SER A 91 -11.02 10.61 -10.01
N LEU A 92 -11.74 10.47 -8.90
CA LEU A 92 -13.08 11.05 -8.74
C LEU A 92 -13.03 12.57 -8.78
N ASP A 93 -12.06 13.17 -8.10
CA ASP A 93 -11.91 14.63 -8.09
C ASP A 93 -11.55 15.17 -9.47
N PHE A 94 -10.73 14.45 -10.23
CA PHE A 94 -10.42 14.78 -11.63
C PHE A 94 -11.66 14.73 -12.53
N ILE A 95 -12.49 13.69 -12.40
CA ILE A 95 -13.77 13.59 -13.13
C ILE A 95 -14.68 14.77 -12.76
N ARG A 96 -14.76 15.14 -11.48
CA ARG A 96 -15.56 16.29 -11.01
C ARG A 96 -15.02 17.61 -11.55
N LEU A 97 -13.70 17.78 -11.60
CA LEU A 97 -13.06 18.97 -12.16
C LEU A 97 -13.44 19.16 -13.63
N ILE A 98 -13.31 18.11 -14.44
CA ILE A 98 -13.70 18.13 -15.86
C ILE A 98 -15.19 18.41 -16.01
N SER A 99 -16.03 17.72 -15.25
CA SER A 99 -17.49 17.92 -15.30
C SER A 99 -17.88 19.35 -14.95
N SER A 100 -17.25 19.93 -13.92
CA SER A 100 -17.48 21.32 -13.49
C SER A 100 -17.06 22.31 -14.57
N PHE A 101 -15.94 22.06 -15.24
CA PHE A 101 -15.43 22.89 -16.33
C PHE A 101 -16.37 22.89 -17.54
N ILE A 102 -16.86 21.71 -17.96
CA ILE A 102 -17.82 21.59 -19.07
C ILE A 102 -19.11 22.37 -18.77
N LEU A 103 -19.62 22.28 -17.55
CA LEU A 103 -20.85 22.98 -17.15
C LEU A 103 -20.68 24.49 -17.08
N TRP A 104 -19.51 24.96 -16.64
CA TRP A 104 -19.17 26.39 -16.63
C TRP A 104 -19.20 26.99 -18.04
N ILE A 105 -18.74 26.27 -19.05
CA ILE A 105 -18.76 26.73 -20.45
C ILE A 105 -20.15 26.58 -21.07
N GLY A 106 -20.84 25.47 -20.81
CA GLY A 106 -22.01 25.07 -21.59
C GLY A 106 -23.35 25.65 -21.15
N GLN A 107 -23.49 26.27 -19.98
CA GLN A 107 -24.81 26.55 -19.36
C GLN A 107 -25.78 25.34 -19.34
N HIS A 108 -25.26 24.11 -19.42
CA HIS A 108 -26.06 22.91 -19.34
C HIS A 108 -26.34 22.55 -17.88
N ARG A 109 -27.46 21.87 -17.61
CA ARG A 109 -27.68 21.24 -16.29
C ARG A 109 -26.79 19.98 -16.18
N PRO A 110 -26.24 19.66 -14.99
CA PRO A 110 -25.41 18.47 -14.80
C PRO A 110 -26.13 17.20 -15.24
N MET A 111 -25.50 16.36 -16.08
CA MET A 111 -26.00 15.03 -16.45
C MET A 111 -25.86 14.02 -15.28
N PHE A 112 -25.00 14.32 -14.31
CA PHE A 112 -24.84 13.61 -13.03
C PHE A 112 -24.91 14.62 -11.88
N PRO A 113 -25.58 14.31 -10.75
CA PRO A 113 -25.59 15.21 -9.61
C PRO A 113 -24.17 15.44 -9.11
N MET A 114 -23.67 16.65 -9.35
CA MET A 114 -22.29 17.10 -9.16
C MET A 114 -21.87 17.20 -7.67
N VAL A 115 -22.76 16.88 -6.73
CA VAL A 115 -22.76 17.46 -5.38
C VAL A 115 -22.13 16.54 -4.33
N ALA A 116 -22.08 15.23 -4.55
CA ALA A 116 -21.32 14.31 -3.70
C ALA A 116 -21.10 13.00 -4.47
N ALA A 117 -19.90 12.40 -4.39
CA ALA A 117 -19.85 10.97 -4.69
C ALA A 117 -20.77 10.28 -3.68
N PRO A 118 -21.76 9.50 -4.14
CA PRO A 118 -22.68 8.83 -3.24
C PRO A 118 -21.85 8.01 -2.24
N ILE A 119 -22.32 7.93 -1.00
CA ILE A 119 -21.61 7.26 0.09
C ILE A 119 -21.18 5.83 -0.28
N ILE A 120 -21.88 5.21 -1.23
CA ILE A 120 -21.54 3.92 -1.83
C ILE A 120 -20.14 3.90 -2.46
N ILE A 121 -19.71 4.97 -3.14
CA ILE A 121 -18.39 5.05 -3.78
C ILE A 121 -17.29 5.09 -2.71
N TYR A 122 -17.45 5.92 -1.67
CA TYR A 122 -16.49 5.96 -0.56
C TYR A 122 -16.43 4.63 0.20
N LYS A 123 -17.57 3.93 0.34
CA LYS A 123 -17.59 2.56 0.88
C LYS A 123 -16.82 1.59 -0.03
N SER A 124 -17.01 1.64 -1.35
CA SER A 124 -16.25 0.82 -2.31
C SER A 124 -14.74 1.09 -2.20
N ILE A 125 -14.33 2.35 -2.11
CA ILE A 125 -12.92 2.73 -1.90
C ILE A 125 -12.40 2.15 -0.57
N ALA A 126 -13.18 2.24 0.51
CA ALA A 126 -12.80 1.65 1.79
C ALA A 126 -12.64 0.12 1.71
N TYR A 127 -13.51 -0.59 0.97
CA TYR A 127 -13.37 -2.03 0.74
C TYR A 127 -12.12 -2.37 -0.07
N ILE A 128 -11.76 -1.56 -1.07
CA ILE A 128 -10.49 -1.71 -1.79
C ILE A 128 -9.32 -1.51 -0.84
N GLY A 129 -9.36 -0.46 0.01
CA GLY A 129 -8.34 -0.25 1.04
C GLY A 129 -8.20 -1.44 1.98
N LEU A 130 -9.32 -2.02 2.42
CA LEU A 130 -9.33 -3.23 3.25
C LEU A 130 -8.70 -4.43 2.54
N LEU A 131 -9.02 -4.66 1.26
CA LEU A 131 -8.41 -5.73 0.47
C LEU A 131 -6.89 -5.59 0.43
N PHE A 132 -6.38 -4.38 0.12
CA PHE A 132 -4.93 -4.15 0.10
C PHE A 132 -4.29 -4.26 1.49
N ALA A 133 -4.99 -3.86 2.55
CA ALA A 133 -4.51 -4.06 3.92
C ALA A 133 -4.34 -5.55 4.24
N VAL A 134 -5.30 -6.39 3.85
CA VAL A 134 -5.23 -7.85 4.01
C VAL A 134 -4.08 -8.44 3.20
N LEU A 135 -3.87 -7.98 1.96
CA LEU A 135 -2.75 -8.44 1.12
C LEU A 135 -1.39 -8.08 1.73
N VAL A 136 -1.26 -6.88 2.29
CA VAL A 136 -0.02 -6.44 2.97
C VAL A 136 0.22 -7.28 4.23
N LEU A 137 -0.82 -7.50 5.04
CA LEU A 137 -0.72 -8.38 6.21
C LEU A 137 -0.28 -9.78 5.80
N TRP A 138 -0.95 -10.37 4.81
CA TRP A 138 -0.63 -11.71 4.33
C TRP A 138 0.79 -11.79 3.79
N GLY A 139 1.20 -10.84 2.94
CA GLY A 139 2.56 -10.80 2.37
C GLY A 139 3.65 -10.68 3.43
N GLY A 140 3.47 -9.79 4.41
CA GLY A 140 4.46 -9.56 5.47
C GLY A 140 4.52 -10.66 6.55
N THR A 141 3.47 -11.47 6.68
CA THR A 141 3.39 -12.53 7.70
C THR A 141 3.64 -13.92 7.12
N PHE A 142 2.85 -14.34 6.13
CA PHE A 142 2.87 -15.68 5.56
C PHE A 142 3.55 -15.74 4.19
N GLY A 143 3.28 -14.74 3.33
CA GLY A 143 3.77 -14.72 1.96
C GLY A 143 5.29 -14.76 1.85
N LYS A 144 6.01 -14.20 2.82
CA LYS A 144 7.48 -14.29 2.91
C LYS A 144 8.04 -15.71 3.03
N TYR A 145 7.22 -16.70 3.38
CA TYR A 145 7.58 -18.12 3.46
C TYR A 145 6.96 -18.95 2.33
N TRP A 146 6.31 -18.31 1.35
CA TRP A 146 5.68 -18.99 0.23
C TRP A 146 6.72 -19.30 -0.86
N PHE A 147 7.39 -20.44 -0.74
CA PHE A 147 8.35 -20.90 -1.75
C PHE A 147 7.64 -21.55 -2.94
N LYS A 148 8.03 -21.16 -4.16
CA LYS A 148 7.52 -21.75 -5.39
C LYS A 148 8.52 -22.77 -5.94
N VAL A 149 8.11 -24.04 -6.01
CA VAL A 149 8.88 -25.09 -6.67
C VAL A 149 8.70 -24.96 -8.18
N HIS A 150 9.82 -24.88 -8.91
CA HIS A 150 9.84 -24.89 -10.37
C HIS A 150 10.38 -26.24 -10.82
N GLU A 151 9.52 -27.06 -11.39
CA GLU A 151 9.91 -28.35 -11.95
C GLU A 151 10.17 -28.19 -13.45
N GLN A 152 11.32 -28.69 -13.91
CA GLN A 152 11.68 -28.73 -15.33
C GLN A 152 12.10 -30.15 -15.70
N HIS A 153 11.43 -30.71 -16.70
CA HIS A 153 11.82 -31.99 -17.29
C HIS A 153 12.86 -31.75 -18.37
N LEU A 154 14.06 -32.27 -18.16
CA LEU A 154 15.14 -32.22 -19.14
C LEU A 154 15.15 -33.54 -19.91
N TYR A 155 15.16 -33.44 -21.24
CA TYR A 155 15.21 -34.58 -22.15
C TYR A 155 16.56 -34.61 -22.85
N PHE A 156 17.21 -35.77 -22.82
CA PHE A 156 18.48 -36.00 -23.51
C PHE A 156 18.33 -37.25 -24.37
N ASN A 157 18.72 -37.14 -25.65
CA ASN A 157 18.60 -38.25 -26.59
C ASN A 157 19.52 -39.44 -26.21
N ASP A 158 20.65 -39.14 -25.56
CA ASP A 158 21.66 -40.13 -25.17
C ASP A 158 21.71 -40.35 -23.64
N LEU A 159 20.57 -40.23 -22.94
CA LEU A 159 20.51 -40.48 -21.50
C LEU A 159 20.72 -41.98 -21.21
N PRO A 160 21.72 -42.38 -20.40
CA PRO A 160 21.87 -43.77 -20.00
C PRO A 160 20.66 -44.23 -19.17
N LYS A 161 20.23 -45.49 -19.35
CA LYS A 161 19.02 -46.04 -18.70
C LYS A 161 19.08 -45.95 -17.18
N GLU A 162 20.28 -46.01 -16.60
CA GLU A 162 20.53 -45.92 -15.17
C GLU A 162 20.13 -44.55 -14.59
N PHE A 163 20.06 -43.50 -15.43
CA PHE A 163 19.63 -42.15 -15.05
C PHE A 163 18.18 -41.84 -15.41
N GLU A 164 17.42 -42.79 -15.97
CA GLU A 164 16.01 -42.59 -16.29
C GLU A 164 15.20 -42.35 -15.01
N GLY A 165 14.50 -41.20 -14.93
CA GLY A 165 13.76 -40.79 -13.73
C GLY A 165 14.63 -40.15 -12.63
N PHE A 166 15.93 -39.94 -12.86
CA PHE A 166 16.80 -39.24 -11.92
C PHE A 166 16.33 -37.80 -11.69
N LYS A 167 16.31 -37.37 -10.42
CA LYS A 167 15.88 -36.02 -10.02
C LYS A 167 17.05 -35.26 -9.42
N ILE A 168 17.29 -34.06 -9.95
CA ILE A 168 18.26 -33.10 -9.39
C ILE A 168 17.47 -31.99 -8.71
N VAL A 169 17.68 -31.81 -7.41
CA VAL A 169 17.17 -30.64 -6.68
C VAL A 169 18.28 -29.61 -6.63
N GLN A 170 18.13 -28.54 -7.40
CA GLN A 170 19.01 -27.38 -7.31
C GLN A 170 18.38 -26.34 -6.39
N ILE A 171 19.12 -25.94 -5.37
CA ILE A 171 18.79 -24.76 -4.58
C ILE A 171 19.95 -23.78 -4.72
N SER A 172 19.69 -22.60 -5.26
CA SER A 172 20.68 -21.53 -5.39
C SER A 172 20.29 -20.37 -4.48
N ASP A 173 21.30 -19.66 -3.97
CA ASP A 173 21.12 -18.39 -3.26
C ASP A 173 20.13 -18.48 -2.09
N ILE A 174 20.26 -19.53 -1.26
CA ILE A 174 19.73 -19.57 0.11
C ILE A 174 20.47 -18.47 0.90
N HIS A 175 20.10 -17.21 0.65
CA HIS A 175 20.44 -16.06 1.46
C HIS A 175 19.47 -16.03 2.64
N THR A 176 19.44 -17.12 3.43
CA THR A 176 18.58 -17.28 4.62
C THR A 176 18.95 -16.35 5.78
N GLY A 177 19.96 -15.50 5.58
CA GLY A 177 20.30 -14.38 6.43
C GLY A 177 21.58 -14.60 7.25
N LYS A 178 22.68 -13.97 6.82
CA LYS A 178 23.68 -13.19 7.61
C LYS A 178 24.89 -12.85 6.72
N TYR A 179 25.06 -11.57 6.45
CA TYR A 179 26.36 -10.90 6.46
C TYR A 179 26.30 -9.82 7.54
#